data_AF-A0A2E3IFU6-F1
#
_entry.id   AF-A0A2E3IFU6-F1
#
_cell.length_a   1.000
_cell.length_b   1.000
_cell.length_c   1.000
_cell.angle_alpha   90.00
_cell.angle_beta   90.00
_cell.angle_gamma   90.00
#
_symmetry.space_group_name_H-M   'P 1'
#
loop_
_entity.id
_entity.type
_entity.pdbx_description
1 polymer ?
#
loop_
_entity_poly.entity_id
_entity_poly.type
_entity_poly.pdbx_seq_one_letter_code
_entity_poly.pdbx_strand_id
1 'polypeptide(L)'
;GYGELINRDGDVEILSFGLLASSIGKGLGGPSLELVVRYSWTIGAVDHVWLHTCEQDHPRALANYQRCGFEIYDTKNDPVPETRPGTSPGVV
;
A
#
# COMPACT_ATOMS: atom_id res chain seq x y z
N GLY A 1 1.11 9.90 7.48
CA GLY A 1 0.91 8.44 7.53
C GLY A 1 2.27 7.79 7.42
N TYR A 2 2.33 6.58 6.91
CA TYR A 2 3.55 5.87 6.58
C TYR A 2 3.36 5.09 5.28
N GLY A 3 4.46 4.78 4.62
CA GLY A 3 4.52 3.89 3.46
C GLY A 3 5.83 3.11 3.53
N GLU A 4 5.75 1.80 3.44
CA GLU A 4 6.91 0.90 3.39
C GLU A 4 7.04 0.38 1.97
N LEU A 5 8.24 0.53 1.39
CA LEU A 5 8.49 0.21 -0.01
C LEU A 5 9.77 -0.61 -0.14
N ILE A 6 9.81 -1.46 -1.16
CA ILE A 6 11.00 -2.18 -1.58
C ILE A 6 11.10 -2.15 -3.10
N ASN A 7 12.28 -1.83 -3.62
CA ASN A 7 12.58 -1.97 -5.04
C ASN A 7 13.32 -3.30 -5.25
N ARG A 8 12.79 -4.16 -6.12
CA ARG A 8 13.47 -5.36 -6.62
C ARG A 8 13.69 -5.20 -8.12
N ASP A 9 14.84 -4.64 -8.48
CA ASP A 9 15.31 -4.52 -9.86
C ASP A 9 14.31 -3.87 -10.83
N GLY A 10 13.63 -2.78 -10.42
CA GLY A 10 12.65 -2.09 -11.26
C GLY A 10 11.20 -2.32 -10.84
N ASP A 11 10.93 -3.41 -10.12
CA ASP A 11 9.61 -3.71 -9.57
C ASP A 11 9.51 -3.19 -8.13
N VAL A 12 8.85 -2.05 -7.96
CA VAL A 12 8.64 -1.42 -6.65
C VAL A 12 7.31 -1.90 -6.05
N GLU A 13 7.41 -2.55 -4.89
CA GLU A 13 6.26 -2.99 -4.10
C GLU A 13 6.02 -2.02 -2.94
N ILE A 14 4.79 -1.54 -2.80
CA ILE A 14 4.32 -0.86 -1.59
C ILE A 14 3.84 -1.96 -0.62
N LEU A 15 4.70 -2.36 0.29
CA LEU A 15 4.46 -3.42 1.28
C LEU A 15 3.33 -3.06 2.23
N SER A 16 3.29 -1.79 2.65
CA SER A 16 2.30 -1.29 3.59
C SER A 16 2.09 0.21 3.39
N PHE A 17 0.85 0.65 3.57
CA PHE A 17 0.48 2.06 3.58
C PHE A 17 -0.58 2.30 4.65
N GLY A 18 -0.39 3.36 5.44
CA GLY A 18 -1.34 3.67 6.49
C GLY A 18 -1.35 5.14 6.88
N LEU A 19 -2.44 5.53 7.53
CA LEU A 19 -2.55 6.81 8.21
C LEU A 19 -2.40 6.60 9.71
N LEU A 20 -1.89 7.62 10.39
CA LEU A 20 -1.98 7.65 11.85
C LEU A 20 -3.47 7.68 12.24
N ALA A 21 -3.83 7.02 13.34
CA ALA A 21 -5.22 6.94 13.79
C ALA A 21 -5.89 8.33 13.88
N SER A 22 -5.16 9.33 14.38
CA SER A 22 -5.61 10.73 14.49
C SER A 22 -5.86 11.44 13.16
N SER A 23 -5.49 10.83 12.04
CA SER A 23 -5.63 11.36 10.68
C SER A 23 -6.74 10.67 9.87
N ILE A 24 -7.33 9.59 10.39
CA ILE A 24 -8.43 8.87 9.75
C ILE A 24 -9.69 9.75 9.75
N GLY A 25 -10.50 9.65 8.68
CA GLY A 25 -11.74 10.42 8.53
C GLY A 25 -11.57 11.87 8.05
N LYS A 26 -10.33 12.36 7.88
CA LYS A 26 -10.03 13.75 7.49
C LYS A 26 -9.82 13.96 5.99
N GLY A 27 -10.15 12.98 5.16
CA GLY A 27 -9.95 13.04 3.70
C GLY A 27 -8.48 12.93 3.24
N LEU A 28 -7.55 12.59 4.15
CA LEU A 28 -6.11 12.58 3.85
C LEU A 28 -5.63 11.32 3.10
N GLY A 29 -6.46 10.28 2.97
CA GLY A 29 -6.05 9.01 2.36
C GLY A 29 -5.62 9.14 0.90
N GLY A 30 -6.35 9.93 0.10
CA GLY A 30 -6.01 10.18 -1.30
C GLY A 30 -4.68 10.92 -1.48
N PRO A 31 -4.54 12.13 -0.92
CA PRO A 31 -3.29 12.89 -1.02
C PRO A 31 -2.07 12.14 -0.43
N SER A 32 -2.26 11.39 0.66
CA SER A 32 -1.17 10.62 1.26
C SER A 32 -0.72 9.46 0.38
N LEU A 33 -1.65 8.73 -0.22
CA LEU A 33 -1.32 7.65 -1.15
C LEU A 33 -0.65 8.20 -2.42
N GLU A 34 -1.15 9.32 -2.96
CA GLU A 34 -0.54 9.97 -4.13
C GLU A 34 0.94 10.33 -3.87
N LEU A 35 1.26 10.81 -2.67
CA LEU A 35 2.64 11.09 -2.29
C LEU A 35 3.50 9.80 -2.26
N VAL A 36 2.96 8.71 -1.72
CA VAL A 36 3.66 7.41 -1.68
C VAL A 36 3.91 6.88 -3.09
N VAL A 37 2.91 6.94 -3.97
CA VAL A 37 3.05 6.52 -5.38
C VAL A 37 4.04 7.40 -6.12
N ARG A 38 3.99 8.72 -5.94
CA ARG A 38 5.01 9.61 -6.54
C ARG A 38 6.41 9.28 -6.06
N TYR A 39 6.57 8.99 -4.77
CA TYR A 39 7.85 8.62 -4.20
C TYR A 39 8.36 7.26 -4.71
N SER A 40 7.48 6.27 -4.90
CA SER A 40 7.89 4.94 -5.38
C SER A 40 8.59 5.00 -6.74
N TRP A 41 8.15 5.89 -7.64
CA TRP A 41 8.77 6.14 -8.94
C TRP A 41 10.13 6.85 -8.88
N THR A 42 10.61 7.21 -7.68
CA THR A 42 11.94 7.85 -7.49
C THR A 42 12.98 6.91 -6.87
N ILE A 43 12.58 5.70 -6.50
CA ILE A 43 13.47 4.73 -5.84
C ILE A 43 14.26 3.98 -6.90
N GLY A 44 15.38 4.53 -7.37
CA GLY A 44 16.24 3.86 -8.36
C GLY A 44 15.63 3.81 -9.76
N ALA A 45 15.95 2.75 -10.53
CA ALA A 45 15.24 2.44 -11.78
C ALA A 45 13.89 1.80 -11.43
N VAL A 46 12.81 2.24 -12.07
CA VAL A 46 11.45 1.78 -11.77
C VAL A 46 10.69 1.58 -13.08
N ASP A 47 10.22 0.35 -13.28
CA ASP A 47 9.40 -0.05 -14.42
C ASP A 47 7.93 -0.24 -13.98
N HIS A 48 7.72 -0.80 -12.78
CA HIS A 48 6.39 -1.02 -12.23
C HIS A 48 6.29 -0.64 -10.76
N VAL A 49 5.10 -0.18 -10.38
CA VAL A 49 4.71 0.04 -8.99
C VAL A 49 3.45 -0.76 -8.73
N TRP A 50 3.46 -1.59 -7.68
CA TRP A 50 2.34 -2.46 -7.35
C TRP A 50 2.17 -2.64 -5.84
N LEU A 51 1.01 -3.15 -5.43
CA LEU A 51 0.70 -3.46 -4.03
C LEU A 51 -0.31 -4.61 -3.94
N HIS A 52 -0.37 -5.24 -2.78
CA HIS A 52 -1.45 -6.15 -2.41
C HIS A 52 -2.53 -5.42 -1.61
N THR A 53 -3.79 -5.72 -1.88
CA THR A 53 -4.93 -5.31 -1.06
C THR A 53 -5.85 -6.50 -0.83
N CYS A 54 -6.54 -6.52 0.31
CA CYS A 54 -7.49 -7.57 0.66
C CYS A 54 -8.69 -7.01 1.42
N GLU A 55 -9.65 -7.89 1.72
CA GLU A 55 -10.93 -7.54 2.35
C GLU A 55 -10.80 -6.97 3.77
N GLN A 56 -9.67 -7.21 4.45
CA GLN A 56 -9.38 -6.64 5.78
C GLN A 56 -8.93 -5.17 5.74
N ASP A 57 -8.59 -4.65 4.56
CA ASP A 57 -8.20 -3.25 4.43
C ASP A 57 -9.42 -2.32 4.60
N HIS A 58 -9.17 -1.02 4.73
CA HIS A 58 -10.26 -0.04 4.87
C HIS A 58 -11.22 -0.16 3.66
N PRO A 59 -12.56 -0.09 3.83
CA PRO A 59 -13.54 -0.24 2.73
C PRO A 59 -13.40 0.74 1.55
N ARG A 60 -12.54 1.76 1.70
CA ARG A 60 -12.23 2.76 0.66
C ARG A 60 -10.84 2.57 0.05
N ALA A 61 -10.09 1.55 0.46
CA ALA A 61 -8.72 1.31 0.04
C ALA A 61 -8.66 1.05 -1.47
N LEU A 62 -9.39 0.05 -1.97
CA LEU A 62 -9.43 -0.28 -3.40
C LEU A 62 -9.78 0.93 -4.28
N ALA A 63 -10.86 1.65 -3.95
CA ALA A 63 -11.26 2.84 -4.69
C ALA A 63 -10.19 3.94 -4.64
N ASN A 64 -9.46 4.07 -3.53
CA ASN A 64 -8.36 5.02 -3.40
C ASN A 64 -7.15 4.62 -4.25
N TYR A 65 -6.80 3.33 -4.29
CA TYR A 65 -5.75 2.80 -5.18
C TYR A 65 -6.11 3.06 -6.64
N GLN A 66 -7.34 2.73 -7.06
CA GLN A 66 -7.80 2.98 -8.43
C GLN A 66 -7.77 4.46 -8.80
N ARG A 67 -8.11 5.37 -7.88
CA ARG A 67 -8.00 6.82 -8.11
C ARG A 67 -6.55 7.29 -8.32
N CYS A 68 -5.59 6.55 -7.79
CA CYS A 68 -4.16 6.80 -7.98
C CYS A 68 -3.58 6.10 -9.21
N GLY A 69 -4.41 5.45 -10.04
CA GLY A 69 -4.00 4.83 -11.29
C GLY A 69 -3.63 3.35 -11.19
N PHE A 70 -3.89 2.70 -10.04
CA PHE A 70 -3.73 1.25 -9.94
C PHE A 70 -4.86 0.51 -10.64
N GLU A 71 -4.52 -0.57 -11.32
CA GLU A 71 -5.45 -1.50 -11.93
C GLU A 71 -5.28 -2.90 -11.30
N ILE A 72 -6.35 -3.69 -11.26
CA ILE A 72 -6.28 -5.07 -10.77
C ILE A 72 -5.53 -5.89 -11.83
N TYR A 73 -4.36 -6.42 -11.46
CA TYR A 73 -3.54 -7.24 -12.35
C TYR A 73 -3.64 -8.75 -12.02
N ASP A 74 -3.93 -9.09 -10.76
CA ASP A 74 -4.08 -10.47 -10.28
C ASP A 74 -5.06 -10.50 -9.10
N THR A 75 -5.73 -11.63 -8.87
CA THR A 75 -6.63 -11.86 -7.74
C THR A 75 -6.48 -13.29 -7.25
N LYS A 76 -6.14 -13.44 -5.98
CA LYS A 76 -5.93 -14.75 -5.34
C LYS A 76 -6.93 -14.96 -4.22
N ASN A 77 -7.44 -16.19 -4.10
CA ASN A 77 -8.31 -16.63 -3.01
C ASN A 77 -7.52 -17.44 -1.98
N ASP A 78 -6.38 -16.90 -1.55
CA ASP A 78 -5.54 -17.53 -0.55
C ASP A 78 -5.97 -17.10 0.87
N PRO A 79 -5.78 -17.95 1.89
CA PRO A 79 -5.92 -17.52 3.28
C PRO A 79 -4.99 -16.34 3.53
N VAL A 80 -5.50 -15.28 4.15
CA VAL A 80 -4.66 -14.13 4.52
C VAL A 80 -3.64 -14.61 5.55
N PRO A 81 -2.33 -14.45 5.31
CA PRO A 81 -1.31 -14.83 6.27
C PRO A 81 -1.55 -14.10 7.61
N GLU A 82 -1.43 -14.82 8.73
CA GLU A 82 -1.61 -14.22 10.07
C GLU A 82 -0.63 -13.08 10.35
N THR A 83 0.51 -13.05 9.64
CA THR A 83 1.49 -11.97 9.73
C THR A 83 1.83 -11.44 8.34
N ARG A 84 1.58 -10.15 8.12
CA ARG A 84 2.17 -9.42 6.99
C ARG A 84 3.63 -9.11 7.34
N PRO A 85 4.61 -9.32 6.43
CA PRO A 85 5.97 -8.84 6.66
C PRO A 85 5.91 -7.33 6.95
N GLY A 86 6.38 -6.92 8.12
CA GLY A 86 6.28 -5.53 8.63
C GLY A 86 5.24 -5.30 9.74
N THR A 87 4.32 -6.24 9.97
CA THR A 87 3.37 -6.19 11.10
C THR A 87 3.73 -7.28 12.12
N SER A 88 4.75 -7.02 12.95
CA SER A 88 4.95 -7.85 14.13
C SER A 88 3.76 -7.65 15.08
N PRO A 89 3.07 -8.71 15.52
CA PRO A 89 2.17 -8.60 16.66
C PRO A 89 3.02 -8.10 17.84
N GLY A 90 2.54 -7.07 18.53
CA GLY A 90 3.27 -6.42 19.60
C GLY A 90 3.96 -7.41 20.54
N VAL A 91 5.24 -7.17 20.79
CA VAL A 91 5.91 -7.68 21.98
C VAL A 91 5.12 -7.16 23.19
N VAL A 92 4.61 -8.10 23.99
CA VAL A 92 4.09 -7.86 25.35
C VAL A 92 5.20 -7.41 26.30
#